data_AF-A0A2M7D1G0-F1
#
_entry.id   AF-A0A2M7D1G0-F1
#
_cell.length_a   1.000
_cell.length_b   1.000
_cell.length_c   1.000
_cell.angle_alpha   90.00
_cell.angle_beta   90.00
_cell.angle_gamma   90.00
#
_symmetry.space_group_name_H-M   'P 1'
#
loop_
_entity.id
_entity.type
_entity.pdbx_description
1 polymer ?
#
loop_
_entity_poly.entity_id
_entity_poly.type
_entity_poly.pdbx_seq_one_letter_code
_entity_poly.pdbx_strand_id
1 'polypeptide(L)'
;MFKIIIPKYALKELQKIDKENQQFIFNKIKDLEAGIFTGDKALKGTHKGKFRKRAGNYRIVYLKENDILLITLIRIAHRQEVY
;
A
#
# COMPACT_ATOMS: atom_id res chain seq x y z
N MET A 1 2.93 3.56 -16.95
CA MET A 1 3.19 4.05 -15.57
C MET A 1 1.86 4.45 -14.96
N PHE A 2 1.69 4.19 -13.68
CA PHE A 2 0.50 4.57 -12.91
C PHE A 2 0.76 5.85 -12.12
N LYS A 3 -0.24 6.73 -12.03
CA LYS A 3 -0.19 7.89 -11.14
C LYS A 3 -0.47 7.47 -9.71
N ILE A 4 0.50 7.66 -8.81
CA ILE A 4 0.31 7.39 -7.39
C ILE A 4 -0.27 8.62 -6.69
N ILE A 5 -1.37 8.43 -5.96
CA ILE A 5 -1.92 9.45 -5.06
C ILE A 5 -1.78 8.94 -3.63
N ILE A 6 -1.07 9.71 -2.78
CA ILE A 6 -0.91 9.42 -1.36
C ILE A 6 -1.61 10.52 -0.57
N PRO A 7 -2.75 10.24 0.08
CA PRO A 7 -3.41 11.19 0.97
C PRO A 7 -2.52 11.59 2.14
N LYS A 8 -2.71 12.80 2.65
CA LYS A 8 -1.94 13.34 3.78
C LYS A 8 -1.96 12.42 5.02
N TYR A 9 -3.08 11.74 5.28
CA TYR A 9 -3.18 10.83 6.42
C TYR A 9 -2.30 9.59 6.25
N ALA A 10 -2.22 9.00 5.05
CA ALA A 10 -1.37 7.84 4.77
C ALA A 10 0.12 8.23 4.83
N LEU A 11 0.45 9.45 4.38
CA LEU A 11 1.79 10.00 4.51
C LEU A 11 2.19 10.17 5.98
N LYS A 12 1.30 10.70 6.83
CA LYS A 12 1.53 10.82 8.28
C LYS A 12 1.75 9.48 8.97
N GLU A 13 1.11 8.41 8.49
CA GLU A 13 1.34 7.07 9.00
C GLU A 13 2.70 6.51 8.60
N LEU A 14 3.09 6.73 7.34
CA LEU A 14 4.43 6.37 6.86
C LEU A 14 5.53 7.06 7.66
N GLN A 15 5.34 8.33 8.01
CA GLN A 15 6.31 9.10 8.81
C GLN A 15 6.54 8.55 10.22
N LYS A 16 5.62 7.74 10.77
CA LYS A 16 5.76 7.10 12.09
C LYS A 16 6.59 5.82 12.05
N ILE A 17 6.90 5.32 10.86
CA ILE A 17 7.67 4.09 10.64
C ILE A 17 9.17 4.43 10.72
N ASP A 18 10.02 3.50 11.14
CA ASP A 18 11.48 3.69 11.09
C ASP A 18 11.99 3.88 9.65
N LYS A 19 13.15 4.54 9.52
CA LYS A 19 13.68 4.94 8.20
C LYS A 19 13.92 3.76 7.25
N GLU A 20 14.35 2.61 7.78
CA GLU A 20 14.62 1.43 6.96
C GLU A 20 13.33 0.88 6.34
N ASN A 21 12.29 0.71 7.16
CA ASN A 21 11.00 0.28 6.68
C ASN A 21 10.30 1.33 5.79
N GLN A 22 10.50 2.63 6.05
CA GLN A 22 10.04 3.69 5.15
C GLN A 22 10.63 3.53 3.74
N GLN A 23 11.95 3.29 3.64
CA GLN A 23 12.62 3.09 2.36
C GLN A 23 12.10 1.83 1.66
N PHE A 24 11.87 0.75 2.41
CA PHE A 24 11.32 -0.48 1.84
C PHE A 24 9.90 -0.29 1.28
N ILE A 25 9.06 0.46 2.00
CA ILE A 25 7.71 0.83 1.56
C ILE A 25 7.78 1.71 0.31
N PHE A 26 8.68 2.69 0.28
CA PHE A 26 8.88 3.57 -0.88
C PHE A 26 9.25 2.77 -2.14
N ASN A 27 10.17 1.82 -2.02
CA ASN A 27 10.55 0.93 -3.13
C ASN A 27 9.33 0.13 -3.63
N LYS A 28 8.47 -0.35 -2.73
CA LYS A 28 7.22 -1.03 -3.10
C LYS A 28 6.17 -0.11 -3.73
N ILE A 29 6.16 1.19 -3.40
CA ILE A 29 5.35 2.19 -4.10
C ILE A 29 5.88 2.44 -5.51
N LYS A 30 7.21 2.44 -5.70
CA LYS A 30 7.83 2.52 -7.04
C LYS A 30 7.49 1.32 -7.91
N ASP A 31 7.46 0.12 -7.35
CA ASP A 31 6.93 -1.06 -8.04
C ASP A 31 5.48 -0.81 -8.54
N LEU A 32 4.62 -0.21 -7.70
CA LEU A 32 3.23 0.10 -8.06
C LEU A 32 3.15 1.15 -9.18
N GLU A 33 3.97 2.20 -9.12
CA GLU A 33 4.07 3.24 -10.15
C GLU A 33 4.49 2.64 -11.50
N ALA A 34 5.39 1.66 -11.48
CA ALA A 34 5.81 0.90 -12.65
C ALA A 34 4.76 -0.13 -13.14
N GLY A 35 3.67 -0.36 -12.39
CA GLY A 35 2.65 -1.36 -12.72
C GLY A 35 3.02 -2.79 -12.33
N ILE A 36 3.97 -2.96 -11.41
CA ILE A 36 4.40 -4.26 -10.91
C ILE A 36 3.49 -4.68 -9.74
N PHE A 37 2.46 -5.45 -10.05
CA PHE A 37 1.45 -5.94 -9.09
C PHE A 37 1.70 -7.37 -8.59
N THR A 38 2.85 -7.95 -8.90
CA THR A 38 3.18 -9.35 -8.58
C THR A 38 3.05 -9.63 -7.08
N GLY A 39 2.24 -10.63 -6.74
CA GLY A 39 2.01 -11.04 -5.35
C GLY A 39 0.99 -10.19 -4.58
N ASP A 40 0.43 -9.15 -5.21
CA ASP A 40 -0.63 -8.35 -4.62
C ASP A 40 -1.94 -9.16 -4.57
N LYS A 41 -2.74 -8.96 -3.53
CA LYS A 41 -4.02 -9.67 -3.35
C LYS A 41 -5.18 -8.69 -3.25
N ALA A 42 -6.27 -8.98 -3.95
CA ALA A 42 -7.53 -8.28 -3.76
C ALA A 42 -8.06 -8.51 -2.34
N LEU A 43 -8.57 -7.45 -1.73
CA LEU A 43 -9.22 -7.51 -0.43
C LEU A 43 -10.68 -7.92 -0.58
N LYS A 44 -11.21 -8.56 0.46
CA LYS A 44 -12.59 -9.04 0.53
C LYS A 44 -13.37 -8.26 1.60
N GLY A 45 -14.68 -8.49 1.70
CA GLY A 45 -15.54 -7.88 2.71
C GLY A 45 -15.66 -6.36 2.56
N THR A 46 -15.53 -5.64 3.68
CA THR A 46 -15.63 -4.17 3.78
C THR A 46 -14.56 -3.43 2.96
N HIS A 47 -13.53 -4.12 2.49
CA HIS A 47 -12.46 -3.57 1.66
C HIS A 47 -12.50 -4.04 0.20
N LYS A 48 -13.61 -4.63 -0.25
CA LYS A 48 -13.80 -5.04 -1.65
C LYS A 48 -13.45 -3.88 -2.61
N GLY A 49 -12.75 -4.21 -3.68
CA GLY A 49 -12.24 -3.23 -4.67
C GLY A 49 -10.84 -2.70 -4.37
N LYS A 50 -10.33 -2.90 -3.14
CA LYS A 50 -8.94 -2.57 -2.79
C LYS A 50 -8.02 -3.77 -2.97
N PHE A 51 -6.73 -3.49 -3.09
CA PHE A 51 -5.65 -4.44 -3.19
C PHE A 51 -4.65 -4.22 -2.06
N ARG A 52 -3.92 -5.27 -1.72
CA ARG A 52 -2.79 -5.21 -0.78
C ARG A 52 -1.50 -5.65 -1.47
N LYS A 53 -0.48 -4.81 -1.38
CA LYS A 53 0.93 -5.16 -1.61
C LYS A 53 1.67 -5.38 -0.29
N ARG A 54 2.52 -6.42 -0.24
CA ARG A 54 3.35 -6.71 0.94
C ARG A 54 4.65 -5.91 0.88
N ALA A 55 4.99 -5.25 1.98
CA ALA A 55 6.23 -4.51 2.19
C ALA A 55 6.86 -4.95 3.52
N GLY A 56 7.39 -6.18 3.57
CA GLY A 56 8.00 -6.73 4.77
C GLY A 56 6.95 -7.02 5.84
N ASN A 57 7.09 -6.34 6.98
CA ASN A 57 6.11 -6.33 8.07
C ASN A 57 4.96 -5.34 7.84
N TYR A 58 4.97 -4.60 6.74
CA TYR A 58 3.93 -3.62 6.39
C TYR A 58 3.10 -4.07 5.20
N ARG A 59 1.92 -3.47 5.08
CA ARG A 59 0.95 -3.68 4.01
C ARG A 59 0.53 -2.34 3.45
N ILE A 60 0.73 -2.18 2.15
CA ILE A 60 0.24 -1.04 1.39
C ILE A 60 -1.12 -1.44 0.83
N VAL A 61 -2.17 -0.77 1.27
CA VAL A 61 -3.52 -0.97 0.74
C VAL A 61 -3.83 0.13 -0.25
N TYR A 62 -4.19 -0.23 -1.47
CA TYR A 62 -4.47 0.73 -2.53
C TYR A 62 -5.75 0.40 -3.28
N LEU A 63 -6.36 1.42 -3.86
CA LEU A 63 -7.43 1.30 -4.85
C LEU A 63 -6.83 1.54 -6.24
N LYS A 64 -7.28 0.77 -7.22
CA LYS A 64 -6.89 0.95 -8.62
C LYS A 64 -8.10 1.44 -9.42
N GLU A 65 -7.98 2.65 -9.96
CA GLU A 65 -8.98 3.27 -10.83
C GLU A 65 -8.27 3.74 -12.11
N ASN A 66 -8.56 3.10 -13.24
CA ASN A 66 -7.87 3.35 -14.51
C ASN A 66 -6.33 3.26 -14.36
N ASP A 67 -5.64 4.37 -14.62
CA ASP A 67 -4.20 4.58 -14.51
C ASP A 67 -3.78 5.21 -13.16
N ILE A 68 -4.71 5.37 -12.22
CA ILE A 68 -4.48 5.94 -10.89
C ILE A 68 -4.45 4.84 -9.84
N LEU A 69 -3.46 4.89 -8.96
CA LEU A 69 -3.40 4.10 -7.74
C LEU A 69 -3.49 5.03 -6.53
N LEU A 70 -4.60 4.94 -5.80
CA LEU A 70 -4.81 5.66 -4.56
C LEU A 70 -4.32 4.82 -3.39
N ILE A 71 -3.23 5.23 -2.74
CA ILE A 71 -2.73 4.58 -1.53
C ILE A 71 -3.65 4.94 -0.37
N THR A 72 -4.53 4.01 -0.03
CA THR A 72 -5.56 4.25 0.99
C THR A 72 -5.05 4.04 2.41
N LEU A 73 -4.00 3.24 2.62
CA LEU A 73 -3.54 2.86 3.96
C LEU A 73 -2.12 2.25 3.93
N ILE A 74 -1.33 2.51 4.97
CA ILE A 74 -0.08 1.79 5.25
C ILE A 74 -0.16 1.28 6.70
N ARG A 75 -0.16 -0.04 6.90
CA ARG A 75 -0.34 -0.66 8.23
C ARG A 75 0.67 -1.76 8.50
N ILE A 76 1.01 -1.92 9.77
CA ILE A 76 1.76 -3.09 10.26
C ILE A 76 0.88 -4.34 10.09
N ALA A 77 1.50 -5.40 9.63
CA ALA A 77 0.91 -6.71 9.53
C ALA A 77 0.82 -7.38 10.91
N HIS A 78 -0.08 -6.94 11.78
CA HIS A 78 -0.44 -7.78 12.93
C HIS A 78 -1.16 -9.05 12.43
N ARG A 79 -0.79 -10.20 12.98
CA ARG A 79 -1.28 -11.52 12.53
C ARG A 79 -2.73 -11.81 12.92
N GLN A 80 -3.42 -10.87 13.57
CA GLN A 80 -4.79 -11.05 14.09
C GLN A 80 -5.79 -9.94 13.77
N GLU A 81 -5.40 -8.77 13.24
CA GLU A 81 -6.36 -7.70 12.98
C GLU A 81 -6.02 -6.93 11.70
N VAL A 82 -6.21 -7.55 10.54
CA VAL A 82 -6.53 -6.76 9.33
C VAL A 82 -7.27 -7.69 8.38
N TYR A 83 -8.61 -7.78 8.48
CA TYR A 83 -9.62 -7.77 7.41
C TYR A 83 -11.03 -7.82 7.98
#